data_AF-A0AAJ2PMX0-F1
#
_entry.id   AF-A0AAJ2PMX0-F1
#
_cell.length_a   1.000
_cell.length_b   1.000
_cell.length_c   1.000
_cell.angle_alpha   90.00
_cell.angle_beta   90.00
_cell.angle_gamma   90.00
#
_symmetry.space_group_name_H-M   'P 1'
#
loop_
_entity.id
_entity.type
_entity.pdbx_description
1 polymer ?
#
loop_
_entity_poly.entity_id
_entity_poly.type
_entity_poly.pdbx_seq_one_letter_code
_entity_poly.pdbx_strand_id
1 'polypeptide(L)' 'MRVPMTIADFLDRAELGFADSPGVIDEPSQPAAPVAPSTYGRLGERVRAWQAGLDALG' A
#
# COMPACT_ATOMS: atom_id res chain seq x y z
N MET A 1 24.14 5.52 -15.98
CA MET A 1 23.92 5.13 -14.56
C MET A 1 22.77 4.14 -14.52
N ARG A 2 22.92 2.99 -13.86
CA ARG A 2 21.84 2.00 -13.66
C ARG A 2 21.39 2.09 -12.20
N VAL A 3 20.14 2.50 -11.96
CA VAL A 3 19.54 2.53 -10.62
C VAL A 3 18.49 1.43 -10.58
N PRO A 4 18.69 0.36 -9.79
CA PRO A 4 17.69 -0.68 -9.65
C PRO A 4 16.49 -0.11 -8.87
N MET A 5 15.29 -0.26 -9.43
CA MET A 5 14.06 0.04 -8.71
C MET A 5 13.60 -1.20 -7.95
N THR A 6 13.21 -0.98 -6.70
CA THR A 6 12.60 -1.96 -5.81
C THR A 6 11.07 -1.80 -5.81
N ILE A 7 10.37 -2.75 -5.22
CA ILE A 7 8.92 -2.63 -5.01
C ILE A 7 8.57 -1.40 -4.16
N ALA A 8 9.40 -1.08 -3.16
CA ALA A 8 9.20 0.10 -2.32
C ALA A 8 9.23 1.40 -3.14
N ASP A 9 10.16 1.52 -4.09
CA ASP A 9 10.25 2.70 -4.96
C ASP A 9 8.96 2.92 -5.78
N PHE A 10 8.31 1.84 -6.21
CA PHE A 10 7.04 1.93 -6.93
C PHE A 10 5.88 2.34 -6.02
N LEU A 11 5.84 1.83 -4.79
CA LEU A 11 4.82 2.18 -3.80
C LEU A 11 4.96 3.64 -3.35
N ASP A 12 6.18 4.11 -3.11
CA ASP A 12 6.46 5.50 -2.74
C ASP A 12 6.05 6.45 -3.86
N ARG A 13 6.32 6.09 -5.12
CA ARG A 13 5.84 6.87 -6.28
C ARG A 13 4.31 6.87 -6.42
N ALA A 14 3.65 5.75 -6.09
CA ALA A 14 2.19 5.67 -6.13
C ALA A 14 1.55 6.55 -5.03
N GLU A 15 2.10 6.53 -3.82
CA GLU A 15 1.69 7.43 -2.74
C GLU A 15 1.92 8.90 -3.12
N LEU A 16 3.09 9.24 -3.70
CA LEU A 16 3.42 10.61 -4.09
C LEU A 16 2.56 11.16 -5.23
N GLY A 17 2.32 10.36 -6.27
CA GLY A 17 1.66 10.82 -7.49
C GLY A 17 0.14 10.59 -7.51
N PHE A 18 -0.34 9.60 -6.75
CA PHE A 18 -1.70 9.08 -6.85
C PHE A 18 -2.34 8.83 -5.47
N ALA A 19 -2.00 9.65 -4.48
CA ALA A 19 -2.42 9.51 -3.08
C ALA A 19 -3.91 9.20 -2.90
N ASP A 20 -4.77 9.88 -3.67
CA ASP A 20 -6.24 9.76 -3.59
C ASP A 20 -6.83 8.70 -4.52
N SER A 21 -6.02 8.09 -5.39
CA SER A 21 -6.48 7.03 -6.28
C SER A 21 -6.64 5.70 -5.53
N PRO A 22 -7.59 4.83 -5.92
CA PRO A 22 -7.71 3.48 -5.37
C PRO A 22 -6.41 2.70 -5.55
N GLY A 23 -5.81 2.25 -4.45
CA GLY A 23 -4.59 1.45 -4.45
C GLY A 23 -4.82 -0.01 -4.08
N VAL A 24 -5.84 -0.28 -3.25
CA VAL A 24 -6.30 -1.61 -2.90
C VAL A 24 -7.82 -1.65 -2.97
N ILE A 25 -8.36 -2.62 -3.70
CA ILE A 25 -9.78 -2.94 -3.72
C ILE A 25 -9.98 -4.35 -3.22
N ASP A 26 -11.16 -4.63 -2.71
CA ASP A 26 -11.56 -5.98 -2.36
C ASP A 26 -11.89 -6.80 -3.62
N GLU A 27 -11.89 -8.12 -3.49
CA GLU A 27 -12.27 -9.01 -4.57
C GLU A 27 -13.78 -8.83 -4.90
N PRO A 28 -14.15 -8.67 -6.18
CA PRO A 28 -15.56 -8.47 -6.56
C PRO A 28 -16.49 -9.64 -6.21
N SER A 29 -15.96 -10.86 -6.10
CA SER A 29 -16.72 -12.10 -5.88
C SER A 29 -16.29 -12.80 -4.58
N GLN A 30 -16.41 -12.09 -3.45
CA GLN A 30 -15.95 -12.57 -2.15
C GLN A 30 -17.13 -13.00 -1.23
N PRO A 31 -16.91 -13.92 -0.26
CA PRO A 31 -17.98 -14.56 0.51
C PRO A 31 -18.59 -13.72 1.63
N ALA A 32 -17.98 -12.58 1.99
CA ALA A 32 -18.36 -11.69 3.08
C ALA A 32 -18.71 -10.28 2.56
N ALA A 33 -19.02 -9.38 3.51
CA ALA A 33 -19.24 -7.97 3.17
C ALA A 33 -17.94 -7.32 2.65
N PRO A 34 -17.99 -6.59 1.52
CA PRO A 34 -16.82 -5.96 0.94
C PRO A 34 -16.09 -5.04 1.91
N VAL A 35 -14.76 -5.18 1.95
CA VAL A 35 -13.90 -4.19 2.61
C VAL A 35 -13.87 -2.93 1.74
N ALA A 36 -14.01 -1.76 2.38
CA ALA A 36 -13.96 -0.49 1.66
C ALA A 36 -12.61 -0.32 0.93
N PRO A 37 -12.62 0.21 -0.33
CA PRO A 37 -11.40 0.52 -1.05
C PRO A 37 -10.44 1.39 -0.23
N SER A 38 -9.14 1.11 -0.33
CA SER A 38 -8.09 1.93 0.27
C SER A 38 -7.34 2.67 -0.82
N THR A 39 -7.11 3.96 -0.62
CA THR A 39 -6.27 4.76 -1.51
C THR A 39 -4.79 4.43 -1.33
N TYR A 40 -3.94 4.84 -2.28
CA TYR A 40 -2.48 4.68 -2.13
C TYR A 40 -1.93 5.43 -0.91
N GLY A 41 -2.45 6.62 -0.60
CA GLY A 41 -2.07 7.37 0.61
C GLY A 41 -2.38 6.58 1.88
N ARG A 42 -3.60 6.04 1.98
CA ARG A 42 -4.00 5.24 3.14
C ARG A 42 -3.24 3.91 3.22
N LEU A 43 -2.87 3.33 2.08
CA LEU A 43 -2.01 2.15 2.05
C LEU A 43 -0.61 2.46 2.59
N GLY A 44 0.00 3.57 2.19
CA GLY A 44 1.31 4.01 2.69
C GLY A 44 1.35 4.17 4.21
N GLU A 45 0.31 4.77 4.79
CA GLU A 45 0.17 4.88 6.25
C GLU A 45 0.14 3.51 6.94
N ARG A 46 -0.59 2.54 6.38
CA ARG A 46 -0.66 1.17 6.92
C ARG A 46 0.67 0.43 6.78
N VAL A 47 1.34 0.57 5.64
CA VAL A 47 2.65 -0.05 5.40
C VAL A 47 3.67 0.43 6.43
N ARG A 48 3.73 1.75 6.72
CA ARG A 48 4.60 2.28 7.78
C ARG A 48 4.26 1.71 9.17
N ALA A 49 2.97 1.55 9.47
CA ALA A 49 2.54 0.91 10.72
C ALA A 49 2.92 -0.57 10.79
N TRP A 50 2.81 -1.31 9.67
CA TRP A 50 3.25 -2.71 9.60
C TRP A 50 4.76 -2.84 9.73
N GLN A 51 5.54 -1.99 9.07
CA GLN A 51 6.99 -1.95 9.21
C GLN A 51 7.39 -1.76 10.67
N ALA A 52 6.86 -0.72 11.33
CA ALA A 52 7.12 -0.49 12.75
C ALA A 52 6.73 -1.67 13.65
N GLY A 53 5.60 -2.33 13.34
CA GLY A 53 5.15 -3.51 14.06
C GLY A 53 6.05 -4.73 13.85
N LEU A 54 6.49 -4.97 12.61
CA LEU A 54 7.39 -6.07 12.27
C LEU A 54 8.80 -5.84 12.83
N ASP A 55 9.33 -4.62 12.74
CA ASP A 55 10.61 -4.24 13.33
C ASP A 55 10.64 -4.50 14.85
N ALA A 56 9.50 -4.33 15.53
CA ALA A 56 9.37 -4.62 16.95
C ALA A 56 9.38 -6.13 17.30
N LEU A 57 9.21 -7.02 16.31
CA LEU A 57 9.25 -8.48 16.49
C LEU A 57 10.65 -9.10 16.31
N GLY A 58 11.62 -8.33 15.77
CA GLY A 58 12.99 -8.78 15.49
C GLY A 58 13.17 -9.37 14.10
#